data_AF-A0A8X7NQI9-F1
#
_entry.id   AF-A0A8X7NQI9-F1
#
_cell.length_a   1.000
_cell.length_b   1.000
_cell.length_c   1.000
_cell.angle_alpha   90.00
_cell.angle_beta   90.00
_cell.angle_gamma   90.00
#
_symmetry.space_group_name_H-M   'P 1'
#
loop_
_entity.id
_entity.type
_entity.pdbx_description
1 polymer ?
#
loop_
_entity_poly.entity_id
_entity_poly.type
_entity_poly.pdbx_seq_one_letter_code
_entity_poly.pdbx_strand_id
1 'polypeptide(L)'
;MSSPQGGAVQHSDDEERYVPDIYSSDKQHKLQDSKLVDWAVFSEILQMDEDEEGFSQQLVETFVSQVEETFEKIEQYLKEKDLEQLSSSGHFLKGSAAALGLTAISGECERIQNYGHKINFDNFSQKDKEGGKEKSTKATSEKGDSEKTNGETTTTTNKEGESTSKDATKSDTTTSEKATGKSITNDKEEEADDESGDDFWIAAIEDALSRAKDGFIKTRKALDEFYA
;
A
#
# COMPACT_ATOMS: atom_id res chain seq x y z
N MET A 1 -67.54 -25.13 36.69
CA MET A 1 -66.18 -24.76 37.14
C MET A 1 -65.44 -24.24 35.93
N SER A 2 -65.22 -22.93 35.88
CA SER A 2 -64.73 -22.21 34.71
C SER A 2 -63.54 -21.33 35.12
N SER A 3 -62.52 -21.32 34.26
CA SER A 3 -61.30 -20.48 34.23
C SER A 3 -60.14 -20.83 35.18
N PRO A 4 -58.87 -20.47 34.85
CA PRO A 4 -58.41 -19.63 33.72
C PRO A 4 -57.29 -20.20 32.82
N GLN A 5 -57.19 -19.61 31.63
CA GLN A 5 -56.07 -19.67 30.69
C GLN A 5 -54.82 -19.01 31.29
N GLY A 6 -53.67 -19.71 31.24
CA GLY A 6 -52.34 -19.14 31.52
C GLY A 6 -51.74 -18.56 30.24
N GLY A 7 -51.31 -17.30 30.32
CA GLY A 7 -50.97 -16.44 29.19
C GLY A 7 -49.71 -16.83 28.41
N ALA A 8 -49.75 -16.47 27.13
CA ALA A 8 -48.57 -16.37 26.29
C ALA A 8 -47.71 -15.21 26.80
N VAL A 9 -46.49 -15.51 27.23
CA VAL A 9 -45.45 -14.51 27.46
C VAL A 9 -44.99 -14.04 26.09
N GLN A 10 -45.41 -12.84 25.68
CA GLN A 10 -44.81 -12.14 24.57
C GLN A 10 -43.44 -11.63 25.06
N HIS A 11 -42.35 -12.28 24.66
CA HIS A 11 -41.03 -11.67 24.64
C HIS A 11 -40.99 -10.75 23.43
N SER A 12 -41.31 -9.47 23.67
CA SER A 12 -40.90 -8.38 22.80
C SER A 12 -39.51 -7.94 23.26
N ASP A 13 -38.50 -8.75 22.96
CA ASP A 13 -37.12 -8.30 22.97
C ASP A 13 -36.87 -7.64 21.60
N ASP A 14 -37.37 -6.41 21.44
CA ASP A 14 -36.80 -5.46 20.48
C ASP A 14 -35.43 -5.07 21.04
N GLU A 15 -34.46 -5.97 20.87
CA GLU A 15 -33.05 -5.69 21.08
C GLU A 15 -32.65 -4.72 19.97
N GLU A 16 -32.84 -3.43 20.22
CA GLU A 16 -32.36 -2.34 19.40
C GLU A 16 -30.83 -2.50 19.35
N ARG A 17 -30.36 -3.25 18.35
CA ARG A 17 -28.95 -3.59 18.15
C ARG A 17 -28.20 -2.26 18.16
N TYR A 18 -27.41 -2.03 19.20
CA TYR A 18 -26.55 -0.87 19.29
C TYR A 18 -25.65 -0.89 18.07
N VAL A 19 -25.89 0.05 17.15
CA VAL A 19 -25.03 0.26 16.00
C VAL A 19 -24.13 1.44 16.36
N PRO A 20 -22.82 1.23 16.55
CA PRO A 20 -21.89 2.33 16.79
C PRO A 20 -22.05 3.45 15.75
N ASP A 21 -21.97 4.70 16.17
CA ASP A 21 -22.22 5.88 15.32
C ASP A 21 -21.25 5.96 14.12
N ILE A 22 -20.10 5.29 14.17
CA ILE A 22 -19.16 5.17 13.05
C ILE A 22 -19.77 4.49 11.80
N TYR A 23 -20.83 3.69 11.97
CA TYR A 23 -21.60 3.11 10.87
C TYR A 23 -22.73 4.01 10.38
N SER A 24 -22.88 5.20 10.96
CA SER A 24 -23.77 6.22 10.42
C SER A 24 -23.33 6.57 9.01
N SER A 25 -24.29 6.56 8.09
CA SER A 25 -24.09 6.91 6.68
C SER A 25 -23.40 8.27 6.55
N ASP A 26 -23.69 9.22 7.44
CA ASP A 26 -23.11 10.58 7.40
C ASP A 26 -21.59 10.58 7.64
N LYS A 27 -21.09 9.80 8.62
CA LYS A 27 -19.65 9.72 8.91
C LYS A 27 -18.89 9.02 7.80
N GLN A 28 -19.44 7.92 7.28
CA GLN A 28 -18.86 7.17 6.16
C GLN A 28 -18.79 8.04 4.88
N HIS A 29 -19.89 8.72 4.54
CA HIS A 29 -19.93 9.65 3.40
C HIS A 29 -18.92 10.78 3.57
N LYS A 30 -18.81 11.38 4.76
CA LYS A 30 -17.85 12.45 5.03
C LYS A 30 -16.40 11.98 4.82
N LEU A 31 -16.05 10.78 5.31
CA LEU A 31 -14.72 10.23 5.11
C LEU A 31 -14.46 9.90 3.64
N GLN A 32 -15.41 9.29 2.94
CA GLN A 32 -15.32 9.00 1.50
C GLN A 32 -15.21 10.27 0.64
N ASP A 33 -15.91 11.33 1.02
CA ASP A 33 -15.89 12.62 0.31
C ASP A 33 -14.61 13.42 0.56
N SER A 34 -13.89 13.13 1.65
CA SER A 34 -12.56 13.72 1.91
C SER A 34 -11.52 13.36 0.83
N LYS A 35 -11.71 12.24 0.12
CA LYS A 35 -10.75 11.65 -0.83
C LYS A 35 -9.36 11.34 -0.24
N LEU A 36 -9.25 11.31 1.09
CA LEU A 36 -8.02 10.96 1.80
C LEU A 36 -7.84 9.44 1.97
N VAL A 37 -8.93 8.70 1.78
CA VAL A 37 -9.02 7.24 1.94
C VAL A 37 -9.71 6.66 0.72
N ASP A 38 -9.13 5.61 0.14
CA ASP A 38 -9.82 4.77 -0.82
C ASP A 38 -10.90 3.96 -0.10
N TRP A 39 -12.15 4.37 -0.32
CA TRP A 39 -13.29 3.76 0.32
C TRP A 39 -13.48 2.30 -0.06
N ALA A 40 -13.10 1.89 -1.26
CA ALA A 40 -13.23 0.48 -1.66
C ALA A 40 -12.40 -0.42 -0.74
N VAL A 41 -11.17 -0.01 -0.44
CA VAL A 41 -10.27 -0.74 0.48
C VAL A 41 -10.71 -0.57 1.93
N PHE A 42 -10.97 0.66 2.37
CA PHE A 42 -11.25 0.92 3.79
C PHE A 42 -12.59 0.34 4.25
N SER A 43 -13.60 0.27 3.37
CA SER A 43 -14.88 -0.35 3.72
C SER A 43 -14.79 -1.86 3.92
N GLU A 44 -13.83 -2.55 3.31
CA GLU A 44 -13.56 -3.97 3.57
C GLU A 44 -12.96 -4.16 4.97
N ILE A 45 -12.09 -3.25 5.41
CA ILE A 45 -11.55 -3.25 6.78
C ILE A 45 -12.66 -2.97 7.78
N LEU A 46 -13.55 -2.01 7.49
CA LEU A 46 -14.65 -1.67 8.37
C LEU A 46 -15.67 -2.83 8.52
N GLN A 47 -15.83 -3.66 7.50
CA GLN A 47 -16.66 -4.88 7.58
C GLN A 47 -16.10 -5.90 8.58
N MET A 48 -14.79 -5.89 8.86
CA MET A 48 -14.20 -6.79 9.85
C MET A 48 -14.65 -6.47 11.28
N ASP A 49 -15.11 -5.24 11.53
CA ASP A 49 -15.63 -4.84 12.84
C ASP A 49 -16.97 -5.50 13.18
N GLU A 50 -17.66 -6.12 12.20
CA GLU A 50 -18.86 -6.93 12.46
C GLU A 50 -18.53 -8.19 13.28
N ASP A 51 -17.35 -8.76 13.07
CA ASP A 51 -16.86 -9.95 13.78
C ASP A 51 -15.98 -9.57 14.99
N GLU A 52 -15.20 -8.49 14.89
CA GLU A 52 -14.29 -8.00 15.94
C GLU A 52 -14.43 -6.48 16.14
N GLU A 53 -15.30 -6.09 17.07
CA GLU A 53 -15.57 -4.66 17.35
C GLU A 53 -14.27 -3.89 17.66
N GLY A 54 -14.03 -2.81 16.90
CA GLY A 54 -12.86 -1.94 17.07
C GLY A 54 -11.60 -2.40 16.36
N PHE A 55 -11.65 -3.49 15.58
CA PHE A 55 -10.52 -3.96 14.78
C PHE A 55 -9.96 -2.88 13.84
N SER A 56 -10.84 -2.19 13.10
CA SER A 56 -10.48 -1.16 12.14
C SER A 56 -9.77 0.02 12.82
N GLN A 57 -10.28 0.45 13.97
CA GLN A 57 -9.68 1.51 14.77
C GLN A 57 -8.29 1.11 15.28
N GLN A 58 -8.15 -0.10 15.83
CA GLN A 58 -6.86 -0.61 16.31
C GLN A 58 -5.83 -0.70 15.18
N LEU A 59 -6.26 -1.12 13.98
CA LEU A 59 -5.39 -1.18 12.81
C LEU A 59 -4.93 0.22 12.38
N VAL A 60 -5.82 1.21 12.41
CA VAL A 60 -5.50 2.63 12.15
C VAL A 60 -4.53 3.18 13.20
N GLU A 61 -4.75 2.93 14.48
CA GLU A 61 -3.85 3.37 15.58
C GLU A 61 -2.45 2.73 15.47
N THR A 62 -2.40 1.46 15.08
CA THR A 62 -1.15 0.75 14.79
C THR A 62 -0.40 1.42 13.64
N PHE A 63 -1.12 1.76 12.55
CA PHE A 63 -0.52 2.46 11.41
C PHE A 63 -0.04 3.87 11.79
N VAL A 64 -0.80 4.62 12.59
CA VAL A 64 -0.39 5.95 13.08
C VAL A 64 0.96 5.85 13.80
N SER A 65 1.12 4.87 14.68
CA SER A 65 2.38 4.63 15.39
C SER A 65 3.52 4.27 14.42
N GLN A 66 3.25 3.41 13.43
CA GLN A 66 4.24 3.06 12.40
C GLN A 66 4.69 4.28 11.58
N VAL A 67 3.76 5.18 11.22
CA VAL A 67 4.08 6.41 10.47
C VAL A 67 4.99 7.32 11.30
N GLU A 68 4.64 7.57 12.56
CA GLU A 68 5.43 8.43 13.45
C GLU A 68 6.86 7.91 13.60
N GLU A 69 7.02 6.63 13.94
CA GLU A 69 8.34 6.01 14.07
C GLU A 69 9.14 6.00 12.76
N THR A 70 8.47 5.75 11.64
CA THR A 70 9.15 5.68 10.33
C THR A 70 9.57 7.06 9.85
N PHE A 71 8.76 8.09 10.06
CA PHE A 71 9.13 9.46 9.71
C PHE A 71 10.35 9.94 10.50
N GLU A 72 10.46 9.61 11.79
CA GLU A 72 11.66 9.91 12.58
C GLU A 72 12.91 9.21 12.01
N LYS A 73 12.79 7.93 11.63
CA LYS A 73 13.89 7.20 10.97
C LYS A 73 14.29 7.83 9.64
N ILE A 74 13.32 8.20 8.79
CA ILE A 74 13.59 8.86 7.50
C ILE A 74 14.30 10.19 7.74
N GLU A 75 13.89 10.99 8.72
CA GLU A 75 14.59 12.24 9.07
C GLU A 75 16.04 12.00 9.52
N GLN A 76 16.30 10.90 10.24
CA GLN A 76 17.65 10.53 10.61
C GLN A 76 18.48 10.14 9.39
N TYR A 77 17.96 9.24 8.54
CA TYR A 77 18.64 8.79 7.33
C TYR A 77 18.86 9.92 6.32
N LEU A 78 17.99 10.93 6.27
CA LEU A 78 18.21 12.15 5.49
C LEU A 78 19.46 12.92 5.95
N LYS A 79 19.71 13.00 7.27
CA LYS A 79 20.91 13.67 7.82
C LYS A 79 22.17 12.86 7.52
N GLU A 80 22.06 11.54 7.53
CA GLU A 80 23.13 10.59 7.22
C GLU A 80 23.33 10.40 5.71
N LYS A 81 22.43 10.94 4.89
CA LYS A 81 22.33 10.72 3.45
C LYS A 81 22.28 9.24 3.04
N ASP A 82 21.68 8.38 3.87
CA ASP A 82 21.58 6.94 3.62
C ASP A 82 20.40 6.62 2.68
N LEU A 83 20.67 6.65 1.37
CA LEU A 83 19.66 6.40 0.33
C LEU A 83 19.06 4.99 0.37
N GLU A 84 19.82 3.99 0.82
CA GLU A 84 19.34 2.61 0.92
C GLU A 84 18.28 2.50 2.02
N GLN A 85 18.57 3.06 3.20
CA GLN A 85 17.62 3.05 4.31
C GLN A 85 16.41 3.96 4.08
N LEU A 86 16.58 5.06 3.36
CA LEU A 86 15.47 5.88 2.88
C LEU A 86 14.56 5.07 1.96
N SER A 87 15.12 4.33 1.01
CA SER A 87 14.34 3.48 0.12
C SER A 87 13.56 2.39 0.88
N SER A 88 14.25 1.68 1.78
CA SER A 88 13.69 0.63 2.62
C SER A 88 12.53 1.14 3.49
N SER A 89 12.71 2.31 4.12
CA SER A 89 11.67 2.95 4.93
C SER A 89 10.46 3.39 4.10
N GLY A 90 10.69 3.93 2.90
CA GLY A 90 9.65 4.26 1.95
C GLY A 90 8.85 3.02 1.50
N HIS A 91 9.55 1.92 1.19
CA HIS A 91 8.90 0.66 0.82
C HIS A 91 8.00 0.10 1.94
N PHE A 92 8.52 0.07 3.16
CA PHE A 92 7.76 -0.39 4.33
C PHE A 92 6.46 0.40 4.49
N LEU A 93 6.55 1.73 4.57
CA LEU A 93 5.39 2.57 4.85
C LEU A 93 4.41 2.64 3.66
N LYS A 94 4.91 2.54 2.42
CA LYS A 94 4.10 2.39 1.21
C LYS A 94 3.14 1.20 1.34
N GLY A 95 3.66 0.04 1.75
CA GLY A 95 2.88 -1.18 1.93
C GLY A 95 1.81 -1.04 3.01
N SER A 96 2.20 -0.55 4.20
CA SER A 96 1.27 -0.32 5.31
C SER A 96 0.15 0.68 4.95
N ALA A 97 0.49 1.78 4.27
CA ALA A 97 -0.48 2.78 3.84
C ALA A 97 -1.45 2.23 2.77
N ALA A 98 -0.93 1.47 1.80
CA ALA A 98 -1.76 0.88 0.74
C ALA A 98 -2.78 -0.13 1.30
N ALA A 99 -2.39 -0.92 2.29
CA ALA A 99 -3.29 -1.89 2.95
C ALA A 99 -4.51 -1.22 3.61
N LEU A 100 -4.38 0.05 4.03
CA LEU A 100 -5.45 0.86 4.62
C LEU A 100 -6.17 1.76 3.61
N GLY A 101 -5.86 1.67 2.32
CA GLY A 101 -6.44 2.54 1.29
C GLY A 101 -5.92 3.98 1.33
N LEU A 102 -4.80 4.26 2.00
CA LEU A 102 -4.24 5.61 2.17
C LEU A 102 -3.34 5.98 0.98
N THR A 103 -3.94 6.03 -0.21
CA THR A 103 -3.25 6.11 -1.51
C THR A 103 -2.35 7.33 -1.65
N ALA A 104 -2.74 8.49 -1.12
CA ALA A 104 -1.90 9.69 -1.16
C ALA A 104 -0.60 9.51 -0.36
N ILE A 105 -0.67 8.96 0.85
CA ILE A 105 0.51 8.69 1.68
C ILE A 105 1.36 7.59 1.02
N SER A 106 0.72 6.54 0.52
CA SER A 106 1.39 5.45 -0.19
C SER A 106 2.17 5.94 -1.42
N GLY A 107 1.59 6.88 -2.19
CA GLY A 107 2.25 7.49 -3.36
C GLY A 107 3.47 8.33 -3.01
N GLU A 108 3.42 9.10 -1.92
CA GLU A 108 4.60 9.84 -1.45
C GLU A 108 5.68 8.89 -0.89
N CYS A 109 5.29 7.78 -0.25
CA CYS A 109 6.23 6.74 0.18
C CYS A 109 6.87 6.00 -1.00
N GLU A 110 6.13 5.81 -2.10
CA GLU A 110 6.68 5.30 -3.36
C GLU A 110 7.71 6.25 -3.98
N ARG A 111 7.53 7.57 -3.85
CA ARG A 111 8.55 8.56 -4.22
C ARG A 111 9.81 8.41 -3.40
N ILE A 112 9.68 8.35 -2.07
CA ILE A 112 10.81 8.13 -1.17
C ILE A 112 11.56 6.85 -1.55
N GLN A 113 10.83 5.75 -1.81
CA GLN A 113 11.40 4.48 -2.27
C GLN A 113 12.22 4.66 -3.56
N ASN A 114 11.60 5.20 -4.61
CA ASN A 114 12.23 5.31 -5.92
C ASN A 114 13.39 6.31 -5.94
N TYR A 115 13.27 7.44 -5.24
CA TYR A 115 14.36 8.41 -5.14
C TYR A 115 15.55 7.86 -4.35
N GLY A 116 15.32 7.03 -3.31
CA GLY A 116 16.39 6.28 -2.65
C GLY A 116 17.12 5.32 -3.60
N HIS A 117 16.43 4.78 -4.61
CA HIS A 117 17.06 4.02 -5.71
C HIS A 117 17.62 4.88 -6.85
N LYS A 118 17.62 6.21 -6.71
CA LYS A 118 18.01 7.16 -7.76
C LYS A 118 17.17 7.02 -9.04
N ILE A 119 15.87 6.75 -8.88
CA ILE A 119 14.89 6.61 -9.96
C ILE A 119 13.93 7.81 -9.93
N ASN A 120 14.04 8.71 -10.89
CA ASN A 120 13.10 9.82 -11.07
C ASN A 120 11.97 9.41 -12.03
N PHE A 121 11.00 8.64 -11.53
CA PHE A 121 9.92 8.09 -12.35
C PHE A 121 8.80 9.10 -12.67
N ASP A 122 8.69 10.16 -11.87
CA ASP A 122 7.62 11.15 -11.97
C ASP A 122 8.09 12.50 -12.52
N ASN A 123 9.35 12.59 -12.96
CA ASN A 123 10.00 13.77 -13.52
C ASN A 123 10.07 14.95 -12.54
N PHE A 124 10.27 14.68 -11.25
CA PHE A 124 10.48 15.72 -10.24
C PHE A 124 11.62 16.66 -10.62
N SER A 125 11.38 17.96 -10.45
CA SER A 125 12.37 19.01 -10.60
C SER A 125 12.33 19.93 -9.38
N GLN A 126 13.50 20.44 -8.95
CA GLN A 126 13.56 21.34 -7.77
C GLN A 126 12.76 22.65 -7.95
N LYS A 127 12.32 22.98 -9.17
CA LYS A 127 11.42 24.12 -9.45
C LYS A 127 9.98 23.86 -9.00
N ASP A 128 9.61 22.60 -8.76
CA ASP A 128 8.25 22.20 -8.37
C ASP A 128 7.93 22.53 -6.91
N LYS A 129 8.93 22.96 -6.10
CA LYS A 129 8.75 23.45 -4.73
C LYS A 129 7.84 24.69 -4.64
N GLU A 130 7.68 25.45 -5.73
CA GLU A 130 6.82 26.66 -5.79
C GLU A 130 5.45 26.42 -6.47
N GLY A 131 5.16 25.20 -6.94
CA GLY A 131 4.09 24.95 -7.91
C GLY A 131 3.06 23.91 -7.48
N GLY A 132 2.40 24.09 -6.34
CA GLY A 132 1.20 23.32 -5.99
C GLY A 132 0.01 23.64 -6.90
N LYS A 133 0.07 23.26 -8.18
CA LYS A 133 -1.10 23.11 -9.07
C LYS A 133 -0.87 21.97 -10.04
N GLU A 134 -1.72 20.95 -9.89
CA GLU A 134 -1.87 19.79 -10.76
C GLU A 134 -1.72 20.13 -12.24
N LYS A 135 -0.87 19.37 -12.94
CA LYS A 135 -0.94 19.26 -14.40
C LYS A 135 -1.32 17.82 -14.75
N SER A 136 -2.62 17.54 -14.67
CA SER A 136 -3.22 16.37 -15.30
C SER A 136 -3.17 16.55 -16.81
N THR A 137 -2.20 15.90 -17.48
CA THR A 137 -2.22 15.77 -18.94
C THR A 137 -3.10 14.59 -19.33
N LYS A 138 -4.35 14.94 -19.59
CA LYS A 138 -5.33 14.27 -20.45
C LYS A 138 -4.69 13.76 -21.75
N ALA A 139 -4.64 12.44 -21.94
CA ALA A 139 -4.49 11.83 -23.25
C ALA A 139 -5.88 11.54 -23.84
N THR A 140 -6.14 12.17 -24.98
CA THR A 140 -7.40 12.18 -25.72
C THR A 140 -7.55 10.92 -26.56
N SER A 141 -8.77 10.37 -26.54
CA SER A 141 -9.34 9.41 -27.48
C SER A 141 -9.34 9.95 -28.92
N GLU A 142 -8.87 9.14 -29.87
CA GLU A 142 -9.30 9.21 -31.26
C GLU A 142 -10.00 7.91 -31.66
N LYS A 143 -11.19 8.11 -32.25
CA LYS A 143 -12.16 7.11 -32.66
C LYS A 143 -12.10 7.03 -34.20
N GLY A 144 -11.90 5.84 -34.74
CA GLY A 144 -12.05 5.55 -36.17
C GLY A 144 -12.93 4.30 -36.34
N ASP A 145 -14.11 4.49 -36.91
CA ASP A 145 -15.12 3.48 -37.24
C ASP A 145 -15.11 3.22 -38.76
N SER A 146 -15.18 1.95 -39.21
CA SER A 146 -16.03 1.47 -40.33
C SER A 146 -15.66 0.05 -40.83
N GLU A 147 -16.51 -0.90 -40.43
CA GLU A 147 -17.24 -1.97 -41.17
C GLU A 147 -16.72 -2.70 -42.47
N LYS A 148 -16.79 -4.05 -42.38
CA LYS A 148 -17.05 -5.17 -43.36
C LYS A 148 -16.13 -5.44 -44.57
N THR A 149 -15.74 -6.72 -44.75
CA THR A 149 -16.45 -7.72 -45.60
C THR A 149 -15.82 -9.14 -45.54
N ASN A 150 -16.66 -10.15 -45.82
CA ASN A 150 -16.46 -11.60 -45.76
C ASN A 150 -15.40 -12.19 -46.73
N GLY A 151 -14.88 -13.37 -46.40
CA GLY A 151 -14.28 -14.31 -47.38
C GLY A 151 -13.71 -15.57 -46.72
N GLU A 152 -14.09 -16.74 -47.24
CA GLU A 152 -14.09 -18.07 -46.62
C GLU A 152 -12.86 -18.95 -46.98
N THR A 153 -12.67 -20.04 -46.21
CA THR A 153 -12.04 -21.35 -46.53
C THR A 153 -10.49 -21.38 -46.70
N THR A 154 -9.68 -22.35 -46.23
CA THR A 154 -9.81 -23.80 -45.99
C THR A 154 -8.77 -24.32 -44.98
N THR A 155 -9.24 -25.27 -44.17
CA THR A 155 -8.63 -26.42 -43.48
C THR A 155 -7.29 -26.96 -44.01
N THR A 156 -6.31 -27.22 -43.11
CA THR A 156 -5.66 -28.54 -43.01
C THR A 156 -5.15 -28.83 -41.58
N THR A 157 -5.56 -29.99 -41.11
CA THR A 157 -5.19 -30.74 -39.91
C THR A 157 -3.70 -31.07 -39.82
N ASN A 158 -3.18 -31.24 -38.59
CA ASN A 158 -2.55 -32.50 -38.17
C ASN A 158 -2.45 -32.61 -36.64
N LYS A 159 -2.59 -33.85 -36.20
CA LYS A 159 -2.81 -34.38 -34.84
C LYS A 159 -1.64 -35.32 -34.50
N GLU A 160 -1.59 -35.73 -33.23
CA GLU A 160 -0.79 -36.83 -32.64
C GLU A 160 0.62 -36.44 -32.17
N GLY A 161 1.11 -36.82 -30.99
CA GLY A 161 0.61 -37.68 -29.90
C GLY A 161 1.46 -37.38 -28.66
N GLU A 162 0.89 -37.31 -27.46
CA GLU A 162 0.81 -38.42 -26.51
C GLU A 162 2.18 -39.02 -26.10
N SER A 163 2.57 -38.81 -24.84
CA SER A 163 2.87 -39.90 -23.90
C SER A 163 3.18 -39.40 -22.49
N THR A 164 2.55 -40.08 -21.55
CA THR A 164 2.54 -39.95 -20.09
C THR A 164 3.61 -40.78 -19.39
N SER A 165 3.72 -40.57 -18.07
CA SER A 165 4.27 -41.41 -16.98
C SER A 165 5.69 -41.06 -16.52
N LYS A 166 5.90 -40.57 -15.28
CA LYS A 166 5.74 -41.21 -13.95
C LYS A 166 6.93 -42.12 -13.63
N ASP A 167 7.78 -41.75 -12.66
CA ASP A 167 8.05 -42.52 -11.44
C ASP A 167 9.02 -41.76 -10.50
N ALA A 168 9.28 -42.32 -9.33
CA ALA A 168 9.53 -41.66 -8.06
C ALA A 168 10.93 -41.95 -7.45
N THR A 169 11.16 -41.37 -6.27
CA THR A 169 11.94 -41.94 -5.13
C THR A 169 13.42 -41.52 -4.94
N LYS A 170 13.61 -40.58 -4.00
CA LYS A 170 14.33 -40.62 -2.69
C LYS A 170 15.78 -41.15 -2.53
N SER A 171 16.45 -40.53 -1.54
CA SER A 171 17.73 -40.85 -0.82
C SER A 171 19.02 -40.36 -1.48
N ASP A 172 20.07 -39.89 -0.81
CA ASP A 172 20.43 -39.82 0.61
C ASP A 172 21.55 -38.78 0.82
N THR A 173 21.72 -38.39 2.07
CA THR A 173 22.78 -37.66 2.78
C THR A 173 24.19 -38.24 2.53
N THR A 174 25.24 -37.42 2.55
CA THR A 174 26.47 -37.59 3.40
C THR A 174 27.49 -36.47 3.18
N THR A 175 27.88 -35.85 4.29
CA THR A 175 28.94 -34.87 4.57
C THR A 175 30.37 -35.42 4.39
N SER A 176 31.32 -34.58 3.95
CA SER A 176 32.72 -34.61 4.44
C SER A 176 33.47 -33.29 4.16
N GLU A 177 33.86 -32.62 5.26
CA GLU A 177 35.15 -31.95 5.59
C GLU A 177 36.33 -32.04 4.58
N LYS A 178 37.34 -31.14 4.47
CA LYS A 178 37.82 -29.97 5.26
C LYS A 178 39.06 -29.31 4.58
N ALA A 179 39.18 -27.98 4.78
CA ALA A 179 40.37 -27.08 4.84
C ALA A 179 41.37 -26.93 3.66
N THR A 180 41.69 -25.67 3.29
CA THR A 180 42.88 -24.91 3.80
C THR A 180 43.06 -23.54 3.09
N GLY A 181 43.30 -22.48 3.87
CA GLY A 181 44.38 -21.50 3.59
C GLY A 181 44.15 -20.23 2.74
N LYS A 182 43.82 -19.13 3.43
CA LYS A 182 44.49 -17.80 3.40
C LYS A 182 44.59 -17.01 2.06
N SER A 183 43.85 -15.91 1.97
CA SER A 183 44.45 -14.56 1.88
C SER A 183 43.43 -13.47 2.21
N ILE A 184 43.85 -12.65 3.18
CA ILE A 184 43.26 -11.37 3.53
C ILE A 184 43.92 -10.34 2.61
N THR A 185 43.12 -9.66 1.81
CA THR A 185 43.39 -8.28 1.38
C THR A 185 42.05 -7.55 1.46
N ASN A 186 41.90 -6.79 2.54
CA ASN A 186 40.87 -5.75 2.64
C ASN A 186 41.33 -4.61 1.74
N ASP A 187 40.82 -4.57 0.52
CA ASP A 187 40.77 -3.33 -0.24
C ASP A 187 39.50 -2.62 0.22
N LYS A 188 39.68 -1.66 1.13
CA LYS A 188 38.73 -0.59 1.34
C LYS A 188 38.73 0.22 0.04
N GLU A 189 37.73 -0.03 -0.79
CA GLU A 189 37.31 0.96 -1.78
C GLU A 189 36.77 2.14 -0.97
N GLU A 190 37.61 3.17 -0.82
CA GLU A 190 37.12 4.52 -0.54
C GLU A 190 36.33 4.92 -1.78
N GLU A 191 35.02 4.68 -1.73
CA GLU A 191 34.04 5.21 -2.68
C GLU A 191 34.21 6.73 -2.71
N ALA A 192 34.65 7.24 -3.85
CA ALA A 192 34.76 8.67 -4.07
C ALA A 192 33.35 9.25 -4.03
N ASP A 193 33.06 10.01 -2.98
CA ASP A 193 31.81 10.71 -2.73
C ASP A 193 31.36 11.48 -3.99
N ASP A 194 30.37 10.93 -4.69
CA ASP A 194 29.52 11.69 -5.61
C ASP A 194 28.46 12.45 -4.77
N GLU A 195 28.91 13.16 -3.73
CA GLU A 195 28.08 13.96 -2.82
C GLU A 195 27.18 14.94 -3.59
N SER A 196 27.65 15.40 -4.75
CA SER A 196 26.93 16.30 -5.64
C SER A 196 25.76 15.63 -6.39
N GLY A 197 25.83 14.32 -6.64
CA GLY A 197 24.75 13.55 -7.25
C GLY A 197 23.63 13.24 -6.26
N ASP A 198 23.99 13.03 -4.99
CA ASP A 198 23.06 12.64 -3.94
C ASP A 198 22.23 13.81 -3.40
N ASP A 199 22.77 15.03 -3.42
CA ASP A 199 22.04 16.24 -3.01
C ASP A 199 20.69 16.43 -3.76
N PHE A 200 20.62 16.04 -5.04
CA PHE A 200 19.36 16.05 -5.79
C PHE A 200 18.33 15.08 -5.20
N TRP A 201 18.75 13.84 -4.93
CA TRP A 201 17.87 12.78 -4.42
C TRP A 201 17.43 13.08 -2.99
N ILE A 202 18.34 13.56 -2.15
CA ILE A 202 18.02 14.03 -0.80
C ILE A 202 16.97 15.14 -0.85
N ALA A 203 17.14 16.16 -1.70
CA ALA A 203 16.17 17.24 -1.85
C ALA A 203 14.79 16.76 -2.37
N ALA A 204 14.76 15.71 -3.21
CA ALA A 204 13.53 15.11 -3.70
C ALA A 204 12.82 14.27 -2.62
N ILE A 205 13.59 13.51 -1.83
CA ILE A 205 13.07 12.74 -0.69
C ILE A 205 12.55 13.66 0.41
N GLU A 206 13.22 14.77 0.68
CA GLU A 206 12.72 15.80 1.62
C GLU A 206 11.37 16.37 1.18
N ASP A 207 11.20 16.65 -0.12
CA ASP A 207 9.92 17.13 -0.67
C ASP A 207 8.82 16.08 -0.51
N ALA A 208 9.11 14.83 -0.89
CA ALA A 208 8.17 13.71 -0.73
C ALA A 208 7.80 13.46 0.74
N LEU A 209 8.78 13.50 1.66
CA LEU A 209 8.53 13.38 3.10
C LEU A 209 7.65 14.52 3.62
N SER A 210 7.88 15.76 3.18
CA SER A 210 7.05 16.90 3.55
C SER A 210 5.59 16.69 3.10
N ARG A 211 5.37 16.25 1.85
CA ARG A 211 4.04 15.94 1.33
C ARG A 211 3.38 14.77 2.07
N ALA A 212 4.15 13.73 2.39
CA ALA A 212 3.68 12.58 3.15
C ALA A 212 3.20 13.00 4.55
N LYS A 213 3.93 13.88 5.24
CA LYS A 213 3.53 14.44 6.55
C LYS A 213 2.26 15.28 6.46
N ASP A 214 2.17 16.16 5.47
CA ASP A 214 0.97 16.96 5.24
C ASP A 214 -0.25 16.10 4.95
N GLY A 215 -0.07 15.05 4.14
CA GLY A 215 -1.09 14.04 3.87
C GLY A 215 -1.51 13.31 5.14
N PHE A 216 -0.54 12.84 5.93
CA PHE A 216 -0.76 12.15 7.19
C PHE A 216 -1.55 12.98 8.20
N ILE A 217 -1.22 14.26 8.38
CA ILE A 217 -1.95 15.15 9.30
C ILE A 217 -3.42 15.28 8.88
N LYS A 218 -3.68 15.47 7.58
CA LYS A 218 -5.05 15.59 7.05
C LYS A 218 -5.83 14.29 7.23
N THR A 219 -5.22 13.16 6.86
CA THR A 219 -5.81 11.82 6.98
C THR A 219 -6.10 11.47 8.43
N ARG A 220 -5.14 11.69 9.35
CA ARG A 220 -5.31 11.44 10.78
C ARG A 220 -6.48 12.24 11.34
N LYS A 221 -6.55 13.53 11.03
CA LYS A 221 -7.68 14.36 11.45
C LYS A 221 -9.03 13.81 10.95
N ALA A 222 -9.10 13.38 9.70
CA ALA A 222 -10.32 12.83 9.13
C ALA A 222 -10.72 11.49 9.78
N LEU A 223 -9.74 10.64 10.12
CA LEU A 223 -9.97 9.38 10.82
C LEU A 223 -10.35 9.61 12.29
N ASP A 224 -9.69 10.54 12.99
CA ASP A 224 -10.06 10.92 14.35
C ASP A 224 -11.50 11.44 14.42
N GLU A 225 -11.92 12.28 13.46
CA GLU A 225 -13.32 12.74 13.35
C GLU A 225 -14.30 11.62 13.00
N PHE A 226 -13.84 10.56 12.32
CA PHE A 226 -14.65 9.40 11.96
C PHE A 226 -14.88 8.49 13.17
N TYR A 227 -13.84 8.23 13.97
CA TYR A 227 -13.89 7.36 15.16
C TYR A 227 -14.34 8.04 16.46
N ALA A 228 -14.38 9.37 16.51
CA ALA A 228 -14.86 10.15 17.67
C ALA A 228 -16.36 9.98 17.95
#